data_AF-A0A9P5NFS8-F1
#
_entry.id   AF-A0A9P5NFS8-F1
#
_cell.length_a   1.000
_cell.length_b   1.000
_cell.length_c   1.000
_cell.angle_alpha   90.00
_cell.angle_beta   90.00
_cell.angle_gamma   90.00
#
_symmetry.space_group_name_H-M   'P 1'
#
loop_
_entity.id
_entity.type
_entity.pdbx_description
1 polymer ?
#
loop_
_entity_poly.entity_id
_entity_poly.type
_entity_poly.pdbx_seq_one_letter_code
_entity_poly.pdbx_strand_id
1 'polypeptide(L)'
;MGYVAPFVLVVVAALYIDGDAYHSSDFLSNLLVLLLRILNSGMSDSGLITHLSEATAGSLNGIGHSTAYEEVATYSLAVKYLFLTNEGMTKNAKLTLEPFNAASEQNDYEIPWSLRDIIADERVSHFFGREISELRDAFREWHPKTSILRDLKRKLQPITRLAPFVGGGGFGFGMGVDVGREGEGGER
;
A
#
# COMPACT_ATOMS: atom_id res chain seq x y z
N MET A 1 2.13 -21.14 -20.42
CA MET A 1 3.00 -19.98 -20.68
C MET A 1 3.05 -19.19 -19.38
N GLY A 2 4.06 -19.44 -18.54
CA GLY A 2 4.15 -18.87 -17.20
C GLY A 2 4.98 -17.59 -17.23
N TYR A 3 4.37 -16.46 -16.87
CA TYR A 3 5.10 -15.21 -16.67
C TYR A 3 5.75 -15.26 -15.29
N VAL A 4 7.06 -15.49 -15.23
CA VAL A 4 7.84 -15.29 -14.01
C VAL A 4 8.22 -13.82 -13.99
N ALA A 5 7.47 -13.02 -13.24
CA ALA A 5 7.86 -11.64 -12.98
C ALA A 5 9.26 -11.68 -12.34
N PRO A 6 10.26 -10.97 -12.90
CA PRO A 6 11.56 -10.87 -12.24
C PRO A 6 11.29 -10.22 -10.88
N PHE A 7 11.50 -10.96 -9.80
CA PHE A 7 11.60 -10.35 -8.48
C PHE A 7 12.80 -9.41 -8.54
N VAL A 8 12.49 -8.13 -8.72
CA VAL A 8 13.43 -7.03 -8.62
C VAL A 8 14.09 -7.15 -7.25
N LEU A 9 15.39 -6.90 -7.21
CA LEU A 9 16.19 -6.80 -5.99
C LEU A 9 15.36 -6.13 -4.90
N VAL A 10 14.94 -6.88 -3.86
CA VAL A 10 14.12 -6.31 -2.78
C VAL A 10 15.05 -5.46 -1.93
N VAL A 11 15.18 -4.19 -2.29
CA VAL A 11 15.72 -3.18 -1.39
C VAL A 11 14.70 -3.02 -0.28
N VAL A 12 15.12 -3.27 0.96
CA VAL A 12 14.23 -3.09 2.10
C VAL A 12 14.07 -1.61 2.34
N ALA A 13 12.84 -1.14 2.13
CA ALA A 13 12.42 0.19 2.52
C ALA A 13 11.90 0.14 3.96
N ALA A 14 12.45 1.00 4.82
CA ALA A 14 12.11 1.08 6.23
C ALA A 14 11.84 2.53 6.64
N LEU A 15 10.99 2.70 7.65
CA LEU A 15 10.61 4.00 8.19
C LEU A 15 10.86 4.00 9.69
N TYR A 16 11.60 5.01 10.16
CA TYR A 16 11.68 5.34 11.58
C TYR A 16 10.52 6.28 11.92
N ILE A 17 9.76 5.94 12.96
CA ILE A 17 8.69 6.79 13.49
C ILE A 17 9.01 7.01 14.96
N ASP A 18 9.13 8.28 15.34
CA ASP A 18 9.36 8.68 16.73
C ASP A 18 8.17 8.24 17.61
N GLY A 19 8.45 7.68 18.79
CA GLY A 19 7.43 7.13 19.69
C GLY A 19 6.44 8.19 20.19
N ASP A 20 6.88 9.45 20.32
CA ASP A 20 6.02 10.57 20.70
C ASP A 20 5.10 11.02 19.53
N ALA A 21 5.48 10.71 18.29
CA ALA A 21 4.69 10.97 17.10
C ALA A 21 3.81 9.77 16.70
N TYR A 22 4.19 8.55 17.08
CA TYR A 22 3.47 7.33 16.77
C TYR A 22 2.34 7.09 17.78
N HIS A 23 1.11 7.32 17.34
CA HIS A 23 -0.05 6.68 17.93
C HIS A 23 -0.50 5.58 16.98
N SER A 24 -0.76 4.37 17.49
CA SER A 24 -1.24 3.24 16.66
C SER A 24 -2.56 3.54 15.93
N SER A 25 -3.29 4.58 16.35
CA SER A 25 -4.47 5.15 15.70
C SER A 25 -4.17 6.21 14.62
N ASP A 26 -2.91 6.58 14.38
CA ASP A 26 -2.54 7.57 13.38
C ASP A 26 -2.61 6.98 11.97
N PHE A 27 -3.58 7.47 11.20
CA PHE A 27 -3.86 7.02 9.85
C PHE A 27 -2.64 7.16 8.92
N LEU A 28 -1.91 8.27 9.00
CA LEU A 28 -0.83 8.56 8.06
C LEU A 28 0.36 7.61 8.27
N SER A 29 0.73 7.37 9.53
CA SER A 29 1.74 6.38 9.90
C SER A 29 1.37 4.98 9.40
N ASN A 30 0.13 4.54 9.62
CA ASN A 30 -0.34 3.23 9.19
C ASN A 30 -0.41 3.11 7.64
N LEU A 31 -0.75 4.19 6.93
CA LEU A 31 -0.71 4.24 5.48
C LEU A 31 0.72 4.05 4.96
N LEU A 32 1.69 4.80 5.50
CA LEU A 32 3.10 4.67 5.08
C LEU A 32 3.66 3.29 5.36
N VAL A 33 3.36 2.71 6.54
CA VAL A 33 3.74 1.34 6.88
C VAL A 33 3.15 0.33 5.90
N LEU A 34 1.87 0.47 5.54
CA LEU A 34 1.23 -0.40 4.54
C LEU A 34 1.93 -0.30 3.18
N LEU A 35 2.19 0.92 2.69
CA LEU A 35 2.84 1.12 1.40
C LEU A 35 4.26 0.54 1.36
N LEU A 36 5.03 0.68 2.45
CA LEU A 36 6.36 0.06 2.57
C LEU A 36 6.28 -1.46 2.61
N ARG A 37 5.27 -2.04 3.24
CA ARG A 37 5.05 -3.49 3.22
C ARG A 37 4.71 -3.98 1.81
N ILE A 38 3.91 -3.23 1.05
CA ILE A 38 3.60 -3.51 -0.36
C ILE A 38 4.89 -3.45 -1.20
N LEU A 39 5.70 -2.40 -1.07
CA LEU A 39 7.00 -2.31 -1.74
C LEU A 39 7.94 -3.46 -1.39
N ASN A 40 8.09 -3.78 -0.10
CA ASN A 40 8.96 -4.87 0.37
C ASN A 40 8.48 -6.25 -0.08
N SER A 41 7.22 -6.39 -0.50
CA SER A 41 6.69 -7.62 -1.11
C SER A 41 6.96 -7.74 -2.61
N GLY A 42 7.62 -6.74 -3.21
CA GLY A 42 7.89 -6.68 -4.66
C GLY A 42 6.71 -6.18 -5.49
N MET A 43 5.71 -5.56 -4.85
CA MET A 43 4.57 -4.94 -5.51
C MET A 43 4.78 -3.43 -5.63
N SER A 44 4.16 -2.81 -6.64
CA SER A 44 4.26 -1.35 -6.83
C SER A 44 3.31 -0.61 -5.89
N ASP A 45 3.77 0.51 -5.37
CA ASP A 45 2.95 1.49 -4.64
C ASP A 45 2.37 2.58 -5.58
N SER A 46 2.50 2.42 -6.90
CA SER A 46 2.09 3.38 -7.92
C SER A 46 2.65 4.80 -7.68
N GLY A 47 3.82 4.90 -7.03
CA GLY A 47 4.48 6.17 -6.70
C GLY A 47 3.85 6.95 -5.55
N LEU A 48 2.87 6.37 -4.84
CA LEU A 48 2.14 7.06 -3.77
C LEU A 48 3.06 7.46 -2.61
N ILE A 49 4.08 6.68 -2.27
CA ILE A 49 5.04 7.06 -1.21
C ILE A 49 5.75 8.36 -1.58
N THR A 50 6.13 8.54 -2.84
CA THR A 50 6.83 9.75 -3.28
C THR A 50 5.96 10.99 -3.14
N HIS A 51 4.70 10.91 -3.55
CA HIS A 51 3.72 11.99 -3.37
C HIS A 51 3.46 12.30 -1.89
N LEU A 52 3.38 11.26 -1.04
CA LEU A 52 3.19 11.44 0.41
C LEU A 52 4.43 12.01 1.10
N SER A 53 5.63 11.75 0.56
CA SER A 53 6.88 12.18 1.16
C SER A 53 6.93 13.71 1.33
N GLU A 54 6.44 14.47 0.35
CA GLU A 54 6.37 15.93 0.40
C GLU A 54 5.40 16.42 1.48
N ALA A 55 4.21 15.81 1.56
CA ALA A 55 3.22 16.16 2.58
C ALA A 55 3.65 15.76 4.00
N THR A 56 4.55 14.77 4.12
CA THR A 56 5.12 14.30 5.39
C THR A 56 6.44 14.96 5.75
N ALA A 57 7.03 15.73 4.82
CA ALA A 57 8.29 16.43 5.05
C ALA A 57 8.08 17.49 6.14
N GLY A 58 8.49 17.13 7.36
CA GLY A 58 8.49 18.04 8.50
C GLY A 58 9.45 19.21 8.30
N SER A 59 9.31 20.24 9.13
CA SER A 59 10.30 21.30 9.18
C SER A 59 11.63 20.75 9.67
N LEU A 60 12.71 20.97 8.91
CA LEU A 60 14.09 20.60 9.25
C LEU A 60 14.60 21.14 10.60
N ASN A 61 13.88 22.09 11.20
CA ASN A 61 14.19 22.67 12.51
C ASN A 61 13.52 21.93 13.69
N GLY A 62 12.79 20.84 13.43
CA GLY A 62 12.15 20.02 14.45
C GLY A 62 13.10 19.03 15.14
N ILE A 63 12.80 18.68 16.39
CA ILE A 63 13.60 17.81 17.27
C ILE A 63 13.77 16.38 16.68
N GLY A 64 12.85 15.91 15.83
CA GLY A 64 12.81 14.52 15.36
C GLY A 64 13.69 14.16 14.16
N HIS A 65 14.33 15.10 13.46
CA HIS A 65 15.11 14.77 12.24
C HIS A 65 16.46 14.13 12.54
N SER A 66 17.03 14.37 13.73
CA SER A 66 18.33 13.82 14.14
C SER A 66 18.21 12.58 15.03
N THR A 67 17.04 12.33 15.62
CA THR A 67 16.83 11.20 16.55
C THR A 67 16.98 9.84 15.87
N ALA A 68 16.69 9.75 14.56
CA ALA A 68 16.89 8.53 13.79
C ALA A 68 18.36 8.04 13.76
N TYR A 69 19.34 8.96 13.90
CA TYR A 69 20.76 8.59 13.96
C TYR A 69 21.19 8.01 15.31
N GLU A 70 20.40 8.25 16.36
CA GLU A 70 20.66 7.73 17.69
C GLU A 70 19.99 6.36 17.91
N GLU A 71 19.04 5.99 17.02
CA GLU A 71 18.31 4.74 17.11
C GLU A 71 19.10 3.54 16.55
N VAL A 72 19.54 2.66 17.46
CA VAL A 72 20.33 1.46 17.13
C VAL A 72 19.56 0.49 16.24
N ALA A 73 18.23 0.41 16.36
CA ALA A 73 17.41 -0.48 15.55
C ALA A 73 17.53 -0.16 14.05
N THR A 74 17.69 1.10 13.66
CA THR A 74 17.86 1.54 12.26
C THR A 74 19.08 0.88 11.62
N TYR A 75 20.22 0.89 12.31
CA TYR A 75 21.45 0.27 11.83
C TYR A 75 21.40 -1.26 11.93
N SER A 76 20.81 -1.79 13.00
CA SER A 76 20.65 -3.23 13.20
C SER A 76 19.82 -3.86 12.08
N LEU A 77 18.78 -3.17 11.61
CA LEU A 77 17.98 -3.58 10.46
C LEU A 77 18.82 -3.68 9.20
N ALA A 78 19.63 -2.65 8.91
CA ALA A 78 20.51 -2.64 7.74
C ALA A 78 21.51 -3.80 7.76
N VAL A 79 22.18 -4.03 8.91
CA VAL A 79 23.13 -5.14 9.07
C VAL A 79 22.42 -6.48 8.95
N LYS A 80 21.25 -6.65 9.57
CA LYS A 80 20.47 -7.88 9.48
C LYS A 80 20.09 -8.18 8.03
N TYR A 81 19.57 -7.19 7.30
CA TYR A 81 19.18 -7.40 5.91
C TYR A 81 20.36 -7.61 4.98
N LEU A 82 21.52 -6.99 5.24
CA LEU A 82 22.75 -7.29 4.52
C LEU A 82 23.06 -8.80 4.54
N PHE A 83 22.91 -9.46 5.69
CA PHE A 83 23.13 -10.90 5.83
C PHE A 83 21.96 -11.78 5.37
N LEU A 84 20.75 -11.22 5.17
CA LEU A 84 19.61 -11.93 4.60
C LEU A 84 19.54 -11.80 3.07
N THR A 85 20.38 -10.95 2.46
CA THR A 85 20.46 -10.85 1.00
C THR A 85 21.03 -12.13 0.38
N ASN A 86 20.57 -12.48 -0.82
CA ASN A 86 21.10 -13.57 -1.63
C ASN A 86 21.56 -13.03 -2.99
N GLU A 87 22.23 -13.86 -3.80
CA GLU A 87 22.75 -13.47 -5.13
C GLU A 87 21.64 -13.13 -6.16
N GLY A 88 20.37 -13.09 -5.73
CA GLY A 88 19.22 -12.90 -6.60
C GLY A 88 18.95 -14.12 -7.48
N MET A 89 17.87 -14.08 -8.26
CA MET A 89 17.54 -15.15 -9.22
C MET A 89 18.19 -14.95 -10.59
N THR A 90 18.70 -13.75 -10.88
CA THR A 90 19.19 -13.35 -12.21
C THR A 90 20.60 -12.77 -12.13
N LYS A 91 21.57 -13.51 -12.66
CA LYS A 91 23.00 -13.10 -12.69
C LYS A 91 23.27 -11.78 -13.43
N ASN A 92 22.33 -11.34 -14.27
CA ASN A 92 22.44 -10.11 -15.09
C ASN A 92 21.10 -9.35 -15.07
N ALA A 93 20.56 -9.05 -13.89
CA ALA A 93 19.41 -8.16 -13.79
C ALA A 93 19.75 -6.82 -14.48
N LYS A 94 18.94 -6.40 -15.45
CA LYS A 94 19.10 -5.10 -16.10
C LYS A 94 18.87 -4.01 -15.03
N LEU A 95 19.92 -3.24 -14.71
CA LEU A 95 19.79 -2.07 -13.87
C LEU A 95 18.98 -1.01 -14.62
N THR A 96 17.74 -0.80 -14.18
CA THR A 96 16.90 0.31 -14.64
C THR A 96 17.08 1.45 -13.66
N LEU A 97 17.72 2.53 -14.09
CA LEU A 97 17.81 3.76 -13.32
C LEU A 97 16.65 4.65 -13.75
N GLU A 98 15.74 4.96 -12.83
CA GLU A 98 14.76 6.01 -13.06
C GLU A 98 15.37 7.36 -12.63
N PRO A 99 15.47 8.33 -13.54
CA PRO A 99 16.02 9.63 -13.20
C PRO A 99 15.10 10.34 -12.21
N PHE A 100 15.63 10.62 -11.02
CA PHE A 100 14.95 11.44 -10.02
C PHE A 100 15.33 12.91 -10.21
N ASN A 101 14.33 13.76 -10.45
CA ASN A 101 14.51 15.21 -10.48
C ASN A 101 13.80 15.82 -9.28
N ALA A 102 14.56 16.23 -8.25
CA ALA A 102 14.00 16.88 -7.06
C ALA A 102 13.29 18.22 -7.38
N ALA A 103 13.58 18.84 -8.53
CA ALA A 103 12.97 20.09 -8.95
C ALA A 103 11.69 19.91 -9.79
N SER A 104 11.33 18.68 -10.17
CA SER A 104 10.04 18.44 -10.84
C SER A 104 8.94 18.36 -9.79
N GLU A 105 8.04 19.33 -9.80
CA GLU A 105 6.82 19.32 -8.98
C GLU A 105 5.98 18.09 -9.34
N GLN A 106 5.66 17.27 -8.34
CA GLN A 106 4.83 16.09 -8.55
C GLN A 106 3.38 16.50 -8.67
N ASN A 107 2.67 15.85 -9.60
CA ASN A 107 1.27 16.16 -9.81
C ASN A 107 0.41 15.52 -8.73
N ASP A 108 0.06 16.30 -7.71
CA ASP A 108 -0.85 15.94 -6.62
C ASP A 108 -2.19 15.31 -7.04
N TYR A 109 -2.65 15.57 -8.27
CA TYR A 109 -3.86 14.94 -8.82
C TYR A 109 -3.69 13.45 -9.13
N GLU A 110 -2.48 12.91 -9.05
CA GLU A 110 -2.17 11.49 -9.20
C GLU A 110 -2.45 10.70 -7.92
N ILE A 111 -2.37 11.32 -6.73
CA ILE A 111 -2.59 10.65 -5.43
C ILE A 111 -3.87 9.80 -5.40
N PRO A 112 -5.04 10.30 -5.84
CA PRO A 112 -6.27 9.51 -5.87
C PRO A 112 -6.20 8.29 -6.82
N TRP A 113 -5.45 8.40 -7.93
CA TRP A 113 -5.28 7.35 -8.91
C TRP A 113 -4.28 6.30 -8.43
N SER A 114 -3.11 6.72 -7.95
CA SER A 114 -2.12 5.81 -7.36
C SER A 114 -2.73 4.95 -6.25
N LEU A 115 -3.51 5.59 -5.36
CA LEU A 115 -4.21 4.87 -4.30
C LEU A 115 -5.21 3.86 -4.86
N ARG A 116 -6.00 4.24 -5.87
CA ARG A 116 -6.96 3.33 -6.51
C ARG A 116 -6.25 2.13 -7.14
N ASP A 117 -5.14 2.35 -7.82
CA ASP A 117 -4.40 1.31 -8.52
C ASP A 117 -3.82 0.30 -7.54
N ILE A 118 -3.27 0.76 -6.41
CA ILE A 118 -2.83 -0.11 -5.31
C ILE A 118 -3.97 -1.00 -4.83
N ILE A 119 -5.16 -0.43 -4.62
CA ILE A 119 -6.28 -1.18 -4.06
C ILE A 119 -6.91 -2.12 -5.11
N ALA A 120 -6.83 -1.76 -6.39
CA ALA A 120 -7.32 -2.58 -7.49
C ALA A 120 -6.40 -3.77 -7.81
N ASP A 121 -5.13 -3.76 -7.36
CA ASP A 121 -4.21 -4.90 -7.54
C ASP A 121 -4.70 -6.12 -6.73
N GLU A 122 -4.97 -7.21 -7.46
CA GLU A 122 -5.47 -8.47 -6.90
C GLU A 122 -4.54 -9.05 -5.84
N ARG A 123 -3.22 -8.92 -6.03
CA ARG A 123 -2.22 -9.42 -5.08
C ARG A 123 -2.23 -8.59 -3.81
N VAL A 124 -2.37 -7.27 -3.93
CA VAL A 124 -2.47 -6.37 -2.79
C VAL A 124 -3.74 -6.67 -1.99
N SER A 125 -4.88 -6.83 -2.67
CA SER A 125 -6.14 -7.24 -2.03
C SER A 125 -6.03 -8.59 -1.31
N HIS A 126 -5.37 -9.56 -1.93
CA HIS A 126 -5.17 -10.90 -1.37
C HIS A 126 -4.30 -10.89 -0.09
N PHE A 127 -3.15 -10.21 -0.12
CA PHE A 127 -2.18 -10.24 0.98
C PHE A 127 -2.42 -9.18 2.07
N PHE A 128 -3.02 -8.04 1.72
CA PHE A 128 -3.16 -6.87 2.59
C PHE A 128 -4.62 -6.40 2.76
N GLY A 129 -5.61 -7.20 2.37
CA GLY A 129 -7.02 -6.82 2.43
C GLY A 129 -7.51 -6.47 3.85
N ARG A 130 -6.96 -7.11 4.89
CA ARG A 130 -7.26 -6.78 6.29
C ARG A 130 -6.73 -5.40 6.65
N GLU A 131 -5.46 -5.14 6.39
CA GLU A 131 -4.81 -3.86 6.68
C GLU A 131 -5.47 -2.71 5.90
N ILE A 132 -5.89 -2.95 4.66
CA ILE A 132 -6.66 -1.96 3.88
C ILE A 132 -8.01 -1.66 4.55
N SER A 133 -8.69 -2.67 5.09
CA SER A 133 -9.95 -2.46 5.82
C SER A 133 -9.73 -1.68 7.12
N GLU A 134 -8.71 -2.03 7.90
CA GLU A 134 -8.33 -1.30 9.13
C GLU A 134 -7.96 0.15 8.81
N LEU A 135 -7.20 0.36 7.73
CA LEU A 135 -6.80 1.69 7.27
C LEU A 135 -8.00 2.53 6.82
N ARG A 136 -8.98 1.93 6.14
CA ARG A 136 -10.23 2.60 5.78
C ARG A 136 -11.00 3.03 7.03
N ASP A 137 -11.05 2.20 8.06
CA ASP A 137 -11.78 2.51 9.28
C ASP A 137 -11.06 3.64 10.04
N ALA A 138 -9.73 3.59 10.15
CA ALA A 138 -8.90 4.66 10.69
C ALA A 138 -9.05 5.99 9.91
N PHE A 139 -9.21 5.93 8.57
CA PHE A 139 -9.42 7.13 7.75
C PHE A 139 -10.70 7.91 8.14
N ARG A 140 -11.75 7.20 8.55
CA ARG A 140 -13.01 7.83 8.98
C ARG A 140 -12.82 8.62 10.27
N GLU A 141 -12.03 8.08 11.19
CA GLU A 141 -11.75 8.66 12.51
C GLU A 141 -10.62 9.69 12.48
N TRP A 142 -9.84 9.75 11.39
CA TRP A 142 -8.71 10.66 11.27
C TRP A 142 -9.14 12.11 11.08
N HIS A 143 -8.75 13.00 11.99
CA HIS A 143 -9.07 14.44 11.91
C HIS A 143 -7.79 15.28 11.78
N PRO A 144 -7.34 15.59 10.55
CA PRO A 144 -6.09 16.30 10.32
C PRO A 144 -6.13 17.75 10.82
N LYS A 145 -5.06 18.17 11.50
CA LYS A 145 -4.95 19.49 12.15
C LYS A 145 -4.46 20.61 11.21
N THR A 146 -3.63 20.28 10.22
CA THR A 146 -3.02 21.27 9.30
C THR A 146 -3.81 21.40 7.99
N SER A 147 -3.63 22.50 7.25
CA SER A 147 -4.22 22.66 5.90
C SER A 147 -3.72 21.60 4.93
N ILE A 148 -2.42 21.31 4.96
CA ILE A 148 -1.77 20.30 4.11
C ILE A 148 -2.40 18.93 4.32
N LEU A 149 -2.52 18.48 5.58
CA LEU A 149 -3.11 17.18 5.88
C LEU A 149 -4.62 17.12 5.58
N ARG A 150 -5.34 18.25 5.70
CA ARG A 150 -6.75 18.33 5.28
C ARG A 150 -6.91 18.18 3.77
N ASP A 151 -6.02 18.79 3.00
CA ASP A 151 -5.99 18.64 1.54
C ASP A 151 -5.63 17.20 1.14
N LEU A 152 -4.61 16.64 1.77
CA LEU A 152 -4.24 15.24 1.59
C LEU A 152 -5.41 14.28 1.90
N LYS A 153 -6.14 14.52 3.00
CA LYS A 153 -7.34 13.73 3.33
C LYS A 153 -8.39 13.79 2.21
N ARG A 154 -8.57 14.93 1.53
CA ARG A 154 -9.49 15.01 0.37
C ARG A 154 -8.99 14.17 -0.80
N LYS A 155 -7.70 14.20 -1.09
CA LYS A 155 -7.08 13.41 -2.18
C LYS A 155 -7.17 11.90 -1.90
N LEU A 156 -7.01 11.48 -0.64
CA LEU A 156 -7.11 10.09 -0.21
C LEU A 156 -8.55 9.58 -0.03
N GLN A 157 -9.56 10.42 -0.26
CA GLN A 157 -10.98 10.02 -0.14
C GLN A 157 -11.36 8.72 -0.88
N PRO A 158 -10.79 8.34 -2.04
CA PRO A 158 -11.12 7.08 -2.72
C PRO A 158 -11.02 5.83 -1.85
N ILE A 159 -10.20 5.83 -0.77
CA ILE A 159 -10.11 4.71 0.17
C ILE A 159 -11.45 4.36 0.84
N THR A 160 -12.37 5.32 0.93
CA THR A 160 -13.69 5.11 1.54
C THR A 160 -14.66 4.34 0.65
N ARG A 161 -14.42 4.30 -0.66
CA ARG A 161 -15.29 3.62 -1.64
C ARG A 161 -15.04 2.12 -1.71
N LEU A 162 -14.10 1.62 -0.92
CA LEU A 162 -13.75 0.23 -0.86
C LEU A 162 -14.84 -0.56 -0.16
N ALA A 163 -15.34 -1.59 -0.86
CA ALA A 163 -16.16 -2.61 -0.25
C ALA A 163 -15.40 -3.17 0.97
N PRO A 164 -16.07 -3.38 2.11
CA PRO A 164 -15.45 -4.10 3.22
C PRO A 164 -14.86 -5.41 2.71
N PHE A 165 -13.65 -5.73 3.17
CA PHE A 165 -13.10 -7.06 2.98
C PHE A 165 -14.08 -8.05 3.61
N VAL A 166 -14.89 -8.69 2.78
CA VAL A 166 -15.74 -9.81 3.20
C VAL A 166 -14.80 -11.01 3.26
N GLY A 167 -14.30 -11.29 4.46
CA GLY A 167 -13.56 -12.52 4.73
C GLY A 167 -14.35 -13.71 4.18
N GLY A 168 -13.64 -14.55 3.42
CA GLY A 168 -14.21 -15.59 2.56
C GLY A 168 -15.42 -16.33 3.15
N GLY A 169 -16.56 -16.16 2.48
CA GLY A 169 -17.73 -17.01 2.60
C GLY A 169 -18.15 -17.48 1.21
N GLY A 170 -17.74 -18.71 0.85
CA GLY A 170 -18.35 -19.53 -0.18
C GLY A 170 -18.24 -19.06 -1.63
N PHE A 171 -17.30 -19.65 -2.38
CA PHE A 171 -17.52 -19.88 -3.82
C PHE A 171 -18.68 -20.87 -3.98
N GLY A 172 -19.91 -20.36 -3.92
CA GLY A 172 -21.10 -21.07 -4.35
C GLY A 172 -21.37 -20.73 -5.81
N PHE A 173 -20.78 -21.49 -6.73
CA PHE A 173 -21.26 -21.54 -8.12
C PHE A 173 -22.70 -22.06 -8.08
N GLY A 174 -23.67 -21.15 -8.01
CA GLY A 174 -25.07 -21.42 -8.29
C GLY A 174 -25.23 -21.67 -9.78
N MET A 175 -24.84 -22.86 -10.24
CA MET A 175 -25.17 -23.34 -11.57
C MET A 175 -26.68 -23.53 -11.60
N GLY A 176 -27.37 -22.61 -12.27
CA GLY A 176 -28.78 -22.72 -12.57
C GLY A 176 -29.02 -24.01 -13.33
N VAL A 177 -29.71 -24.95 -12.70
CA VAL A 177 -30.36 -26.05 -13.40
C VAL A 177 -31.76 -25.56 -13.70
N ASP A 178 -31.88 -24.98 -14.90
CA ASP A 178 -33.15 -24.71 -15.55
C ASP A 178 -33.79 -26.06 -15.88
N VAL A 179 -34.62 -26.58 -14.97
CA VAL A 179 -35.53 -27.69 -15.28
C VAL A 179 -36.73 -27.07 -15.96
N GLY A 180 -36.67 -27.07 -17.29
CA GLY A 180 -37.81 -26.83 -18.17
C GLY A 180 -38.95 -27.78 -17.78
N ARG A 181 -40.03 -27.19 -17.27
CA ARG A 181 -41.31 -27.86 -17.07
C ARG A 181 -42.16 -27.60 -18.31
N GLU A 182 -41.95 -28.41 -19.35
CA GLU A 182 -42.90 -28.54 -20.45
C GLU A 182 -44.19 -29.16 -19.93
N GLY A 183 -45.32 -28.58 -20.35
CA GLY A 183 -46.64 -29.10 -20.11
C GLY A 183 -47.10 -30.02 -21.25
N GLU A 184 -47.77 -31.10 -20.89
CA GLU A 184 -48.81 -31.77 -21.67
C GLU A 184 -50.02 -31.85 -20.72
N GLY A 185 -51.21 -31.32 -21.03
CA GLY A 185 -52.07 -31.78 -22.11
C GLY A 185 -52.57 -33.19 -21.75
N GLY A 186 -53.55 -33.35 -20.87
CA GLY A 186 -54.97 -33.30 -21.23
C GLY A 186 -55.44 -34.62 -21.85
N GLU A 187 -56.20 -35.45 -21.12
CA GLU A 187 -57.38 -36.17 -21.62
C GLU A 187 -58.00 -37.12 -20.57
N ARG A 188 -59.33 -37.01 -20.45
CA ARG A 188 -60.36 -37.91 -19.89
C ARG A 188 -60.66 -37.86 -18.39
#